data_AF-A0A3A8NYJ4-F1
#
_entry.id   AF-A0A3A8NYJ4-F1
#
_cell.length_a   1.000
_cell.length_b   1.000
_cell.length_c   1.000
_cell.angle_alpha   90.00
_cell.angle_beta   90.00
_cell.angle_gamma   90.00
#
_symmetry.space_group_name_H-M   'P 1'
#
loop_
_entity.id
_entity.type
_entity.pdbx_description
1 polymer ?
#
loop_
_entity_poly.entity_id
_entity_poly.type
_entity_poly.pdbx_seq_one_letter_code
_entity_poly.pdbx_strand_id
1 'polypeptide(L)'
;SCYQIQSERSDKWLTVDGAGKVVAGSTAQAGGQVFQLVPAGTRYKLKGSGDAFLTVVANQLSMSADFTSGESFTRLACGYGTRTRVGFQAATGSAPHWKETTPGAPIQSGDGGNGGACNPGDGGAWEGFYLEPVLPSGQA
;
A
#
# COMPACT_ATOMS: atom_id res chain seq x y z
N SER A 1 -4.12 -13.61 -4.62
CA SER A 1 -3.98 -12.77 -5.82
C SER A 1 -2.77 -11.87 -5.68
N CYS A 2 -2.06 -11.58 -6.77
CA CYS A 2 -0.89 -10.71 -6.79
C CYS A 2 -1.23 -9.41 -7.52
N TYR A 3 -0.72 -8.29 -7.02
CA TYR A 3 -0.96 -6.98 -7.58
C TYR A 3 0.31 -6.14 -7.56
N GLN A 4 0.43 -5.24 -8.53
CA GLN A 4 1.23 -4.04 -8.39
C GLN A 4 0.29 -2.89 -8.02
N ILE A 5 0.76 -2.01 -7.14
CA ILE A 5 -0.07 -0.97 -6.55
C ILE A 5 0.46 0.38 -7.03
N GLN A 6 -0.42 1.23 -7.53
CA GLN A 6 -0.09 2.58 -7.97
C GLN A 6 -0.73 3.62 -7.05
N SER A 7 0.06 4.62 -6.65
CA SER A 7 -0.40 5.82 -5.97
C SER A 7 -1.23 6.68 -6.92
N GLU A 8 -2.42 7.11 -6.49
CA GLU A 8 -3.21 8.10 -7.22
C GLU A 8 -2.58 9.50 -7.16
N ARG A 9 -1.88 9.82 -6.06
CA ARG A 9 -1.32 11.16 -5.85
C ARG A 9 -0.17 11.47 -6.79
N SER A 10 0.77 10.53 -6.94
CA SER A 10 1.95 10.73 -7.78
C SER A 10 1.89 10.03 -9.13
N ASP A 11 0.86 9.22 -9.39
CA ASP A 11 0.77 8.36 -10.57
C ASP A 11 1.96 7.38 -10.68
N LYS A 12 2.59 7.05 -9.54
CA LYS A 12 3.75 6.15 -9.46
C LYS A 12 3.42 4.83 -8.80
N TRP A 13 4.11 3.79 -9.24
CA TRP A 13 4.03 2.45 -8.70
C TRP A 13 4.82 2.33 -7.41
N LEU A 14 4.23 1.65 -6.44
CA LEU A 14 4.87 1.38 -5.17
C LEU A 14 6.08 0.47 -5.38
N THR A 15 7.21 0.86 -4.82
CA THR A 15 8.47 0.13 -4.82
C THR A 15 8.98 -0.02 -3.39
N VAL A 16 9.96 -0.88 -3.18
CA VAL A 16 10.69 -0.98 -1.91
C VAL A 16 12.05 -0.29 -2.11
N ASP A 17 12.37 0.70 -1.29
CA ASP A 17 13.64 1.41 -1.36
C ASP A 17 14.79 0.60 -0.70
N GLY A 18 16.02 1.14 -0.75
CA GLY A 18 17.20 0.47 -0.17
C GLY A 18 17.17 0.31 1.35
N ALA A 19 16.25 1.00 2.05
CA ALA A 19 16.03 0.88 3.48
C ALA A 19 14.83 -0.03 3.83
N GLY A 20 14.24 -0.68 2.83
CA GLY A 20 13.07 -1.55 3.01
C GLY A 20 11.75 -0.78 3.18
N LYS A 21 11.72 0.53 2.91
CA LYS A 21 10.50 1.35 2.97
C LYS A 21 9.71 1.24 1.69
N VAL A 22 8.39 1.27 1.80
CA VAL A 22 7.52 1.31 0.63
C VAL A 22 7.27 2.76 0.23
N VAL A 23 7.64 3.10 -0.99
CA VAL A 23 7.58 4.46 -1.57
C VAL A 23 6.87 4.41 -2.92
N ALA A 24 6.26 5.50 -3.40
CA ALA A 24 5.81 5.59 -4.78
C ALA A 24 7.01 6.00 -5.68
N GLY A 25 7.79 5.00 -6.11
CA GLY A 25 9.12 5.21 -6.68
C GLY A 25 9.21 5.09 -8.21
N SER A 26 8.39 4.23 -8.83
CA SER A 26 8.52 3.90 -10.25
C SER A 26 7.47 4.58 -11.12
N THR A 27 7.85 5.14 -12.26
CA THR A 27 6.92 5.62 -13.29
C THR A 27 6.43 4.50 -14.22
N ALA A 28 7.08 3.34 -14.20
CA ALA A 28 6.71 2.18 -15.00
C ALA A 28 6.15 1.06 -14.13
N GLN A 29 5.07 0.42 -14.60
CA GLN A 29 4.45 -0.70 -13.89
C GLN A 29 5.44 -1.81 -13.58
N ALA A 30 6.26 -2.21 -14.56
CA ALA A 30 7.25 -3.28 -14.39
C ALA A 30 8.30 -3.01 -13.30
N GLY A 31 8.52 -1.75 -12.92
CA GLY A 31 9.39 -1.38 -11.81
C GLY A 31 8.72 -1.45 -10.43
N GLY A 32 7.40 -1.64 -10.38
CA GLY A 32 6.63 -1.74 -9.14
C GLY A 32 6.83 -3.06 -8.41
N GLN A 33 6.81 -3.02 -7.08
CA GLN A 33 6.81 -4.19 -6.22
C GLN A 33 5.54 -5.00 -6.43
N VAL A 34 5.69 -6.32 -6.59
CA VAL A 34 4.55 -7.25 -6.57
C VAL A 34 4.19 -7.56 -5.12
N PHE A 35 2.92 -7.34 -4.78
CA PHE A 35 2.35 -7.68 -3.49
C PHE A 35 1.31 -8.79 -3.66
N GLN A 36 1.52 -9.91 -2.98
CA GLN A 36 0.52 -10.94 -2.81
C GLN A 36 -0.39 -10.58 -1.63
N LEU A 37 -1.70 -10.50 -1.89
CA LEU A 37 -2.71 -10.39 -0.83
C LEU A 37 -2.91 -11.77 -0.21
N VAL A 38 -2.57 -11.89 1.07
CA VAL A 38 -2.72 -13.08 1.89
C VAL A 38 -3.87 -12.86 2.88
N PRO A 39 -4.97 -13.62 2.80
CA PRO A 39 -6.08 -13.50 3.75
C PRO A 39 -5.64 -13.72 5.20
N ALA A 40 -6.14 -12.89 6.11
CA ALA A 40 -5.90 -12.97 7.55
C ALA A 40 -7.20 -12.59 8.30
N GLY A 41 -8.08 -13.57 8.48
CA GLY A 41 -9.43 -13.33 8.99
C GLY A 41 -10.25 -12.46 8.04
N THR A 42 -10.81 -11.36 8.53
CA THR A 42 -11.55 -10.35 7.73
C THR A 42 -10.65 -9.31 7.07
N ARG A 43 -9.33 -9.40 7.29
CA ARG A 43 -8.30 -8.49 6.78
C ARG A 43 -7.34 -9.23 5.84
N TYR A 44 -6.34 -8.52 5.33
CA TYR A 44 -5.29 -9.09 4.49
C TYR A 44 -3.92 -8.62 4.95
N LYS A 45 -2.93 -9.50 4.87
CA LYS A 45 -1.52 -9.11 4.88
C LYS A 45 -1.03 -8.98 3.44
N LEU A 46 -0.12 -8.05 3.18
CA LEU A 46 0.54 -7.93 1.88
C LEU A 46 1.93 -8.53 1.97
N LYS A 47 2.17 -9.59 1.21
CA LYS A 47 3.47 -10.25 1.10
C LYS A 47 4.20 -9.70 -0.13
N GLY A 48 5.43 -9.22 0.04
CA GLY A 48 6.29 -8.83 -1.08
C GLY A 48 7.04 -10.01 -1.68
N SER A 49 8.08 -9.73 -2.44
CA SER A 49 9.04 -10.71 -2.93
C SER A 49 9.90 -11.25 -1.77
N GLY A 50 10.23 -12.54 -1.77
CA GLY A 50 11.17 -13.13 -0.80
C GLY A 50 10.63 -13.31 0.62
N ASP A 51 9.36 -13.68 0.77
CA ASP A 51 8.70 -13.98 2.07
C ASP A 51 8.56 -12.81 3.05
N ALA A 52 8.93 -11.59 2.68
CA ALA A 52 8.69 -10.41 3.49
C ALA A 52 7.22 -9.95 3.46
N PHE A 53 6.74 -9.41 4.58
CA PHE A 53 5.40 -8.87 4.76
C PHE A 53 5.45 -7.38 5.05
N LEU A 54 4.48 -6.67 4.48
CA LEU A 54 4.29 -5.25 4.73
C LEU A 54 3.90 -5.02 6.19
N THR A 55 4.52 -4.04 6.82
CA THR A 55 4.30 -3.62 8.21
C THR A 55 4.30 -2.09 8.31
N VAL A 56 3.92 -1.57 9.49
CA VAL A 56 3.95 -0.14 9.81
C VAL A 56 5.01 0.08 10.90
N VAL A 57 6.08 0.79 10.56
CA VAL A 57 7.16 1.14 11.52
C VAL A 57 7.29 2.65 11.58
N ALA A 58 7.10 3.22 12.77
CA ALA A 58 7.10 4.68 12.98
C ALA A 58 6.22 5.41 11.95
N ASN A 59 4.99 4.90 11.77
CA ASN A 59 3.99 5.39 10.82
C ASN A 59 4.33 5.24 9.32
N GLN A 60 5.41 4.52 8.99
CA GLN A 60 5.84 4.32 7.61
C GLN A 60 5.66 2.87 7.18
N LEU A 61 5.13 2.66 5.98
CA LEU A 61 5.10 1.34 5.36
C LEU A 61 6.51 0.84 5.11
N SER A 62 6.79 -0.35 5.61
CA SER A 62 8.08 -1.02 5.50
C SER A 62 7.88 -2.51 5.24
N MET A 63 8.85 -3.16 4.61
CA MET A 63 8.88 -4.61 4.48
C MET A 63 9.62 -5.23 5.67
N SER A 64 9.02 -6.26 6.28
CA SER A 64 9.61 -7.03 7.37
C SER A 64 9.70 -8.50 6.99
N ALA A 65 10.78 -9.17 7.35
CA ALA A 65 10.94 -10.61 7.09
C ALA A 65 9.99 -11.49 7.92
N ASP A 66 9.42 -10.94 9.01
CA ASP A 66 8.63 -11.73 9.96
C ASP A 66 7.13 -11.64 9.70
N PHE A 67 6.51 -12.77 9.37
CA PHE A 67 5.05 -12.86 9.17
C PHE A 67 4.24 -12.35 10.36
N THR A 68 4.73 -12.57 11.59
CA THR A 68 4.08 -12.13 12.84
C THR A 68 4.04 -10.61 12.95
N SER A 69 5.10 -9.93 12.49
CA SER A 69 5.19 -8.46 12.46
C SER A 69 4.43 -7.83 11.29
N GLY A 70 4.03 -8.63 10.31
CA GLY A 70 3.25 -8.16 9.16
C GLY A 70 1.91 -7.58 9.62
N GLU A 71 1.63 -6.35 9.18
CA GLU A 71 0.40 -5.65 9.51
C GLU A 71 -0.77 -6.23 8.68
N SER A 72 -1.94 -6.27 9.29
CA SER A 72 -3.19 -6.64 8.63
C SER A 72 -3.97 -5.38 8.25
N PHE A 73 -4.36 -5.30 6.98
CA PHE A 73 -5.06 -4.14 6.44
C PHE A 73 -6.49 -4.50 6.05
N THR A 74 -7.41 -3.55 6.28
CA THR A 74 -8.72 -3.56 5.64
C THR A 74 -8.62 -2.84 4.31
N ARG A 75 -9.10 -3.47 3.23
CA ARG A 75 -9.25 -2.81 1.93
C ARG A 75 -10.61 -2.13 1.87
N LEU A 76 -10.61 -0.83 1.65
CA LEU A 76 -11.80 0.02 1.63
C LEU A 76 -12.02 0.55 0.22
N ALA A 77 -13.28 0.62 -0.22
CA ALA A 77 -13.61 1.18 -1.52
C ALA A 77 -13.39 2.70 -1.52
N CYS A 78 -12.66 3.21 -2.52
CA CYS A 78 -12.35 4.62 -2.70
C CYS A 78 -13.13 5.20 -3.90
N GLY A 79 -14.47 5.20 -3.84
CA GLY A 79 -15.34 5.94 -4.77
C GLY A 79 -15.13 5.73 -6.29
N TYR A 80 -15.70 6.63 -7.10
CA TYR A 80 -15.83 6.49 -8.56
C TYR A 80 -14.60 6.97 -9.37
N GLY A 81 -14.40 6.33 -10.51
CA GLY A 81 -13.35 6.52 -11.52
C GLY A 81 -13.41 5.36 -12.54
N THR A 82 -12.67 5.42 -13.64
CA THR A 82 -12.66 4.34 -14.66
C THR A 82 -11.86 3.10 -14.23
N ARG A 83 -10.89 3.28 -13.32
CA ARG A 83 -10.14 2.19 -12.68
C ARG A 83 -10.63 1.99 -11.25
N THR A 84 -10.70 0.73 -10.80
CA THR A 84 -11.04 0.40 -9.41
C THR A 84 -10.03 1.01 -8.45
N ARG A 85 -10.51 1.91 -7.59
CA ARG A 85 -9.73 2.58 -6.55
C ARG A 85 -10.07 2.00 -5.21
N VAL A 86 -9.05 1.68 -4.44
CA VAL A 86 -9.20 1.23 -3.05
C VAL A 86 -8.20 1.97 -2.20
N GLY A 87 -8.43 2.05 -0.90
CA GLY A 87 -7.33 2.33 0.00
C GLY A 87 -7.27 1.31 1.10
N PHE A 88 -6.28 1.50 1.96
CA PHE A 88 -5.86 0.51 2.92
C PHE A 88 -5.84 1.15 4.30
N GLN A 89 -6.49 0.49 5.25
CA GLN A 89 -6.56 0.91 6.64
C GLN A 89 -5.76 -0.09 7.49
N ALA A 90 -4.74 0.39 8.21
CA ALA A 90 -4.01 -0.41 9.20
C ALA A 90 -4.94 -0.87 10.35
N ALA A 91 -4.51 -1.91 11.07
CA ALA A 91 -5.28 -2.44 12.19
C ALA A 91 -5.39 -1.47 13.37
N THR A 92 -4.39 -0.62 13.52
CA THR A 92 -4.19 0.28 14.66
C THR A 92 -3.78 1.67 14.18
N GLY A 93 -3.82 2.65 15.08
CA GLY A 93 -3.50 4.05 14.82
C GLY A 93 -4.72 4.94 14.63
N SER A 94 -4.53 6.22 14.91
CA SER A 94 -5.51 7.31 14.86
C SER A 94 -5.70 7.89 13.46
N ALA A 95 -4.72 7.68 12.56
CA ALA A 95 -4.79 8.05 11.15
C ALA A 95 -4.42 6.84 10.25
N PRO A 96 -5.17 5.73 10.36
CA PRO A 96 -4.69 4.40 9.97
C PRO A 96 -4.57 4.19 8.46
N HIS A 97 -5.10 5.11 7.65
CA HIS A 97 -5.20 4.94 6.21
C HIS A 97 -3.92 5.33 5.49
N TRP A 98 -3.60 4.60 4.42
CA TRP A 98 -2.41 4.85 3.64
C TRP A 98 -2.45 6.21 2.92
N LYS A 99 -1.28 6.85 2.87
CA LYS A 99 -1.10 8.08 2.10
C LYS A 99 0.37 8.37 1.76
N GLU A 100 0.63 8.73 0.52
CA GLU A 100 1.83 9.46 0.12
C GLU A 100 1.70 10.92 0.57
N THR A 101 2.22 11.24 1.76
CA THR A 101 2.16 12.61 2.30
C THR A 101 3.20 13.53 1.66
N THR A 102 4.33 12.97 1.24
CA THR A 102 5.42 13.66 0.54
C THR A 102 5.86 12.82 -0.65
N PRO A 103 5.87 13.36 -1.89
CA PRO A 103 6.24 12.60 -3.07
C PRO A 103 7.61 11.89 -2.95
N GLY A 104 7.64 10.59 -3.21
CA GLY A 104 8.86 9.77 -3.14
C GLY A 104 9.35 9.44 -1.73
N ALA A 105 8.69 9.93 -0.68
CA ALA A 105 8.94 9.50 0.70
C ALA A 105 8.16 8.20 1.00
N PRO A 106 8.44 7.52 2.13
CA PRO A 106 7.67 6.36 2.55
C PRO A 106 6.18 6.66 2.65
N ILE A 107 5.35 5.75 2.16
CA ILE A 107 3.90 5.81 2.33
C ILE A 107 3.61 5.76 3.83
N GLN A 108 2.79 6.69 4.30
CA GLN A 108 2.41 6.78 5.70
C GLN A 108 1.17 5.93 6.00
N SER A 109 1.06 5.44 7.23
CA SER A 109 -0.09 4.71 7.79
C SER A 109 -0.04 4.77 9.33
N GLY A 110 -0.93 4.08 10.05
CA GLY A 110 -0.96 4.09 11.52
C GLY A 110 -1.41 5.44 12.09
N ASP A 111 -0.49 6.22 12.64
CA ASP A 111 -0.78 7.60 13.12
C ASP A 111 -0.30 8.69 12.15
N GLY A 112 0.41 8.33 11.07
CA GLY A 112 0.94 9.28 10.08
C GLY A 112 0.11 9.40 8.80
N GLY A 113 -0.94 8.58 8.66
CA GLY A 113 -1.86 8.63 7.54
C GLY A 113 -2.89 9.75 7.67
N ASN A 114 -4.08 9.55 7.09
CA ASN A 114 -5.17 10.52 7.14
C ASN A 114 -6.50 9.86 7.59
N GLY A 115 -7.38 10.64 8.23
CA GLY A 115 -8.65 10.15 8.79
C GLY A 115 -9.92 10.44 7.97
N GLY A 116 -9.91 11.43 7.07
CA GLY A 116 -11.10 11.84 6.27
C GLY A 116 -11.60 10.76 5.33
N ALA A 117 -12.68 10.93 4.56
CA ALA A 117 -13.04 9.93 3.52
C ALA A 117 -12.12 10.06 2.29
N CYS A 118 -11.94 8.98 1.52
CA CYS A 118 -11.06 8.98 0.36
C CYS A 118 -11.48 10.02 -0.69
N ASN A 119 -10.66 11.05 -0.89
CA ASN A 119 -10.93 12.16 -1.79
C ASN A 119 -9.60 12.72 -2.33
N PRO A 120 -9.33 12.62 -3.64
CA PRO A 120 -8.06 13.06 -4.21
C PRO A 120 -7.87 14.58 -4.16
N GLY A 121 -8.96 15.36 -4.10
CA GLY A 121 -8.92 16.81 -3.98
C GLY A 121 -8.71 17.32 -2.55
N ASP A 122 -8.71 16.44 -1.55
CA ASP A 122 -8.58 16.81 -0.14
C ASP A 122 -7.22 16.37 0.43
N GLY A 123 -6.45 17.34 0.92
CA GLY A 123 -5.17 17.11 1.59
C GLY A 123 -5.32 16.37 2.93
N GLY A 124 -6.49 16.41 3.57
CA GLY A 124 -6.83 15.71 4.82
C GLY A 124 -7.47 14.33 4.63
N ALA A 125 -7.79 13.95 3.38
CA ALA A 125 -8.31 12.64 3.02
C ALA A 125 -7.21 11.60 2.81
N TRP A 126 -7.50 10.33 3.06
CA TRP A 126 -6.63 9.24 2.63
C TRP A 126 -6.70 9.03 1.13
N GLU A 127 -5.67 8.35 0.64
CA GLU A 127 -5.39 8.18 -0.76
C GLU A 127 -6.06 6.94 -1.35
N GLY A 128 -6.54 7.07 -2.59
CA GLY A 128 -6.88 5.94 -3.42
C GLY A 128 -5.64 5.34 -4.07
N PHE A 129 -5.60 4.03 -4.15
CA PHE A 129 -4.57 3.26 -4.83
C PHE A 129 -5.23 2.40 -5.91
N TYR A 130 -4.57 2.29 -7.06
CA TYR A 130 -4.99 1.40 -8.13
C TYR A 130 -4.27 0.05 -7.96
N LEU A 131 -5.04 -1.04 -8.01
CA LEU A 131 -4.51 -2.40 -7.93
C LEU A 131 -4.53 -2.99 -9.32
N GLU A 132 -3.34 -3.20 -9.89
CA GLU A 132 -3.20 -3.85 -11.19
C GLU A 132 -2.87 -5.33 -10.96
N PRO A 133 -3.75 -6.26 -11.37
CA PRO A 133 -3.49 -7.68 -11.24
C PRO A 133 -2.22 -8.08 -12.00
N VAL A 134 -1.39 -8.90 -11.39
CA VAL A 134 -0.24 -9.51 -12.04
C VAL A 134 -0.20 -11.00 -11.77
N LEU A 135 0.43 -11.75 -12.67
CA LEU A 135 0.73 -13.15 -12.42
C LEU A 135 1.71 -13.26 -11.24
N PRO A 136 1.57 -14.27 -10.36
CA PRO A 136 2.60 -14.56 -9.37
C PRO A 136 3.93 -14.78 -10.09
N SER A 137 5.00 -14.11 -9.65
CA SER A 137 6.34 -14.35 -10.18
C SER A 137 6.69 -15.83 -10.04
N GLY A 138 6.93 -16.53 -11.16
CA GLY A 138 7.20 -17.98 -11.19
C GLY A 138 6.22 -18.82 -12.01
N GLN A 139 5.31 -18.21 -12.77
CA GLN A 139 4.52 -18.88 -13.81
C GLN A 139 4.85 -18.30 -15.19
N ALA A 140 5.98 -18.72 -15.74
CA ALA A 140 6.30 -18.74 -17.17
C ALA A 140 7.21 -19.94 -17.42
#